data_AF-A0A7W0H5D5-F1
#
_entry.id   AF-A0A7W0H5D5-F1
#
_cell.length_a   1.000
_cell.length_b   1.000
_cell.length_c   1.000
_cell.angle_alpha   90.00
_cell.angle_beta   90.00
_cell.angle_gamma   90.00
#
_symmetry.space_group_name_H-M   'P 1'
#
loop_
_entity.id
_entity.type
_entity.pdbx_description
1 polymer ?
#
loop_
_entity_poly.entity_id
_entity_poly.type
_entity_poly.pdbx_seq_one_letter_code
_entity_poly.pdbx_strand_id
1 'polypeptide(L)'
;MADTVLVHPNRDKAESKATKAVVVLLLITSAALILVVTIGGWSQLQGAQIVSFVYALIYLGMAFVVSRWNRGVLPVAAALALLFAVIAAVAGPAWFDRDKPGFDDPTLDPSILGLLTLILVPVQLLLVALAMRGFQQQWNVEVEVTHDEADRYGSGDVGSGRVQPA
;
A
#
# COMPACT_ATOMS: atom_id res chain seq x y z
N MET A 1 2.18 16.60 -40.29
CA MET A 1 2.17 16.64 -38.81
C MET A 1 3.19 15.62 -38.36
N ALA A 2 4.12 15.98 -37.46
CA ALA A 2 5.09 15.03 -36.93
C ALA A 2 4.33 13.96 -36.14
N ASP A 3 4.68 12.68 -36.34
CA ASP A 3 4.06 11.56 -35.65
C ASP A 3 4.52 11.56 -34.18
N THR A 4 3.60 11.84 -33.26
CA THR A 4 3.87 11.97 -31.82
C THR A 4 3.20 10.84 -31.04
N VAL A 5 3.88 10.36 -30.00
CA VAL A 5 3.40 9.29 -29.12
C VAL A 5 3.36 9.77 -27.66
N LEU A 6 2.37 9.26 -26.92
CA LEU A 6 2.21 9.53 -25.49
C LEU A 6 3.08 8.59 -24.67
N VAL A 7 3.97 9.15 -23.85
CA VAL A 7 4.85 8.39 -22.94
C VAL A 7 4.60 8.82 -21.49
N HIS A 8 4.74 7.87 -20.55
CA HIS A 8 4.65 8.11 -19.10
C HIS A 8 6.05 8.02 -18.45
N PRO A 9 6.92 9.03 -18.61
CA PRO A 9 8.34 8.92 -18.25
C PRO A 9 8.58 8.59 -16.76
N ASN A 10 7.66 8.98 -15.87
CA ASN A 10 7.78 8.67 -14.45
C ASN A 10 7.51 7.19 -14.13
N ARG A 11 6.77 6.46 -14.95
CA ARG A 11 6.51 5.03 -14.73
C ARG A 11 7.71 4.15 -15.06
N ASP A 12 8.59 4.64 -15.93
CA ASP A 12 9.76 3.88 -16.39
C ASP A 12 10.93 3.92 -15.41
N LYS A 13 10.97 4.95 -14.56
CA LYS A 13 11.97 5.12 -13.50
C LYS A 13 11.98 3.91 -12.56
N ALA A 14 13.18 3.40 -12.28
CA ALA A 14 13.39 2.30 -11.36
C ALA A 14 12.82 2.60 -9.96
N GLU A 15 12.98 3.84 -9.47
CA GLU A 15 12.44 4.28 -8.18
C GLU A 15 10.91 4.18 -8.11
N SER A 16 10.22 4.54 -9.19
CA SER A 16 8.75 4.48 -9.24
C SER A 16 8.24 3.05 -9.33
N LYS A 17 8.91 2.18 -10.10
CA LYS A 17 8.63 0.74 -10.13
C LYS A 17 8.83 0.11 -8.74
N ALA A 18 9.93 0.45 -8.06
CA ALA A 18 10.21 -0.02 -6.70
C ALA A 18 9.17 0.48 -5.70
N THR A 19 8.84 1.77 -5.72
CA THR A 19 7.84 2.36 -4.82
C THR A 19 6.47 1.71 -5.02
N LYS A 20 6.04 1.52 -6.27
CA LYS A 20 4.82 0.78 -6.59
C LYS A 20 4.83 -0.63 -6.00
N ALA A 21 5.91 -1.38 -6.23
CA ALA A 21 6.03 -2.75 -5.72
C ALA A 21 5.95 -2.81 -4.18
N VAL A 22 6.64 -1.90 -3.49
CA VAL A 22 6.62 -1.83 -2.02
C VAL A 22 5.23 -1.46 -1.50
N VAL A 23 4.55 -0.48 -2.10
CA VAL A 23 3.18 -0.10 -1.70
C VAL A 23 2.21 -1.26 -1.90
N VAL A 24 2.28 -1.96 -3.04
CA VAL A 24 1.45 -3.15 -3.30
C VAL A 24 1.72 -4.25 -2.27
N LEU A 25 3.00 -4.53 -1.98
CA LEU A 25 3.37 -5.50 -0.95
C LEU A 25 2.80 -5.12 0.42
N LEU A 26 2.95 -3.86 0.84
CA LEU A 26 2.45 -3.38 2.12
C LEU A 26 0.92 -3.47 2.24
N LEU A 27 0.19 -3.18 1.17
CA LEU A 27 -1.27 -3.34 1.13
C LEU A 27 -1.69 -4.80 1.29
N ILE A 28 -1.02 -5.72 0.57
CA ILE A 28 -1.29 -7.16 0.67
C ILE A 28 -0.94 -7.69 2.05
N THR A 29 0.24 -7.36 2.57
CA THR A 29 0.69 -7.75 3.92
C THR A 29 -0.27 -7.22 4.98
N SER A 30 -0.73 -5.98 4.86
CA SER A 30 -1.73 -5.41 5.76
C SER A 30 -3.05 -6.18 5.70
N ALA A 31 -3.58 -6.45 4.50
CA ALA A 31 -4.80 -7.23 4.34
C ALA A 31 -4.66 -8.64 4.93
N ALA A 32 -3.53 -9.30 4.71
CA ALA A 32 -3.24 -10.62 5.27
C ALA A 32 -3.23 -10.59 6.80
N LEU A 33 -2.52 -9.63 7.41
CA LEU A 33 -2.50 -9.45 8.86
C LEU A 33 -3.91 -9.18 9.43
N ILE A 34 -4.68 -8.30 8.78
CA ILE A 34 -6.07 -8.01 9.17
C ILE A 34 -6.91 -9.29 9.13
N LEU A 35 -6.80 -10.09 8.06
CA LEU A 35 -7.56 -11.33 7.92
C LEU A 35 -7.16 -12.37 8.97
N VAL A 36 -5.86 -12.53 9.24
CA VAL A 36 -5.38 -13.46 10.28
C VAL A 36 -5.90 -13.06 11.66
N VAL A 37 -5.82 -11.78 12.02
CA VAL A 37 -6.37 -11.28 13.29
C VAL A 37 -7.89 -11.43 13.33
N THR A 38 -8.58 -11.16 12.22
CA THR A 38 -10.04 -11.23 12.15
C THR A 38 -10.56 -12.66 12.27
N ILE A 39 -9.95 -13.60 11.57
CA ILE A 39 -10.32 -15.02 11.61
C ILE A 39 -9.90 -15.64 12.94
N GLY A 40 -8.70 -15.30 13.43
CA GLY A 40 -8.19 -15.79 14.71
C GLY A 40 -8.99 -15.30 15.92
N GLY A 41 -9.43 -14.04 15.89
CA GLY A 41 -10.21 -13.41 16.96
C GLY A 41 -11.73 -13.49 16.80
N TRP A 42 -12.25 -14.20 15.78
CA TRP A 42 -13.63 -14.08 15.30
C TRP A 42 -14.70 -14.06 16.40
N SER A 43 -14.71 -15.06 17.28
CA SER A 43 -15.71 -15.18 18.37
C SER A 43 -15.69 -14.02 19.37
N GLN A 44 -14.60 -13.27 19.45
CA GLN A 44 -14.37 -12.23 20.45
C GLN A 44 -14.44 -10.80 19.88
N LEU A 45 -14.64 -10.64 18.56
CA LEU A 45 -14.61 -9.34 17.89
C LEU A 45 -15.91 -8.53 18.00
N GLN A 46 -16.97 -9.06 18.62
CA GLN A 46 -18.22 -8.34 18.94
C GLN A 46 -18.77 -7.47 17.77
N GLY A 47 -18.79 -8.03 16.56
CA GLY A 47 -19.28 -7.35 15.34
C GLY A 47 -18.22 -6.58 14.55
N ALA A 48 -17.06 -6.28 15.13
CA ALA A 48 -15.93 -5.65 14.41
C ALA A 48 -15.39 -6.54 13.28
N GLN A 49 -15.63 -7.85 13.33
CA GLN A 49 -15.22 -8.82 12.31
C GLN A 49 -15.64 -8.44 10.89
N ILE A 50 -16.86 -7.91 10.70
CA ILE A 50 -17.36 -7.52 9.38
C ILE A 50 -16.60 -6.29 8.87
N VAL A 51 -16.39 -5.31 9.75
CA VAL A 51 -15.67 -4.08 9.42
C VAL A 51 -14.23 -4.39 9.03
N SER A 52 -13.53 -5.20 9.83
CA SER A 52 -12.15 -5.62 9.55
C SER A 52 -12.04 -6.41 8.25
N PHE A 53 -12.99 -7.31 7.98
CA PHE A 53 -13.02 -8.08 6.74
C PHE A 53 -13.20 -7.17 5.51
N VAL A 54 -14.13 -6.21 5.57
CA VAL A 54 -14.31 -5.20 4.52
C VAL A 54 -13.04 -4.37 4.32
N TYR A 55 -12.37 -3.99 5.41
CA TYR A 55 -11.10 -3.25 5.35
C TYR A 55 -10.02 -4.01 4.56
N ALA A 56 -9.88 -5.32 4.83
CA ALA A 56 -8.96 -6.17 4.11
C ALA A 56 -9.29 -6.24 2.61
N LEU A 57 -10.58 -6.38 2.25
CA LEU A 57 -11.00 -6.39 0.84
C LEU A 57 -10.71 -5.06 0.13
N ILE A 58 -10.94 -3.93 0.81
CA ILE A 58 -10.59 -2.61 0.28
C ILE A 58 -9.08 -2.53 0.01
N TYR A 59 -8.25 -3.00 0.95
CA TYR A 59 -6.79 -3.01 0.79
C TYR A 59 -6.33 -3.86 -0.41
N LEU A 60 -6.93 -5.03 -0.60
CA LEU A 60 -6.66 -5.88 -1.78
C LEU A 60 -7.10 -5.19 -3.08
N GLY A 61 -8.27 -4.52 -3.08
CA GLY A 61 -8.74 -3.72 -4.21
C GLY A 61 -7.79 -2.57 -4.54
N MET A 62 -7.33 -1.84 -3.53
CA MET A 62 -6.33 -0.78 -3.70
C MET A 62 -5.00 -1.34 -4.22
N ALA A 63 -4.55 -2.50 -3.73
CA ALA A 63 -3.33 -3.15 -4.23
C ALA A 63 -3.42 -3.45 -5.73
N PHE A 64 -4.56 -3.98 -6.19
CA PHE A 64 -4.83 -4.19 -7.61
C PHE A 64 -4.78 -2.87 -8.39
N VAL A 65 -5.47 -1.84 -7.93
CA VAL A 65 -5.53 -0.53 -8.61
C VAL A 65 -4.15 0.16 -8.67
N VAL A 66 -3.36 0.11 -7.60
CA VAL A 66 -1.98 0.62 -7.58
C VAL A 66 -1.08 -0.18 -8.54
N SER A 67 -1.24 -1.51 -8.60
CA SER A 67 -0.47 -2.35 -9.51
C SER A 67 -0.63 -1.93 -10.99
N ARG A 68 -1.81 -1.39 -11.32
CA ARG A 68 -2.21 -0.81 -12.62
C ARG A 68 -1.79 0.65 -12.81
N TRP A 69 -0.85 1.17 -12.02
CA TRP A 69 -0.32 2.53 -12.08
C TRP A 69 -1.32 3.66 -11.74
N ASN A 70 -2.42 3.35 -11.06
CA ASN A 70 -3.36 4.38 -10.65
C ASN A 70 -2.90 5.05 -9.35
N ARG A 71 -2.44 6.31 -9.46
CA ARG A 71 -1.96 7.10 -8.31
C ARG A 71 -3.07 7.63 -7.40
N GLY A 72 -4.30 7.75 -7.91
CA GLY A 72 -5.38 8.48 -7.24
C GLY A 72 -5.79 7.84 -5.90
N VAL A 73 -5.52 6.54 -5.76
CA VAL A 73 -5.82 5.77 -4.56
C VAL A 73 -4.74 5.88 -3.47
N LEU A 74 -3.52 6.38 -3.79
CA LEU A 74 -2.42 6.43 -2.82
C LEU A 74 -2.73 7.30 -1.59
N PRO A 75 -3.30 8.52 -1.72
CA PRO A 75 -3.69 9.31 -0.54
C PRO A 75 -4.79 8.64 0.28
N VAL A 76 -5.72 7.94 -0.38
CA VAL A 76 -6.79 7.18 0.30
C VAL A 76 -6.19 6.01 1.08
N ALA A 77 -5.26 5.27 0.49
CA ALA A 77 -4.53 4.21 1.16
C ALA A 77 -3.77 4.72 2.39
N ALA A 78 -3.11 5.88 2.30
CA ALA A 78 -2.45 6.50 3.43
C ALA A 78 -3.43 6.91 4.55
N ALA A 79 -4.56 7.53 4.21
CA ALA A 79 -5.56 7.92 5.20
C ALA A 79 -6.17 6.72 5.94
N LEU A 80 -6.51 5.66 5.20
CA LEU A 80 -7.01 4.41 5.78
C LEU A 80 -5.92 3.73 6.62
N ALA A 81 -4.67 3.68 6.14
CA ALA A 81 -3.57 3.13 6.92
C ALA A 81 -3.37 3.85 8.25
N LEU A 82 -3.42 5.17 8.25
CA LEU A 82 -3.36 5.94 9.49
C LEU A 82 -4.53 5.64 10.43
N LEU A 83 -5.76 5.59 9.91
CA LEU A 83 -6.95 5.26 10.69
C LEU A 83 -6.82 3.87 11.33
N PHE A 84 -6.43 2.87 10.54
CA PHE A 84 -6.30 1.50 11.01
C PHE A 84 -5.12 1.33 11.98
N ALA A 85 -4.02 2.08 11.81
CA ALA A 85 -2.91 2.10 12.75
C ALA A 85 -3.35 2.53 14.14
N VAL A 86 -4.18 3.58 14.23
CA VAL A 86 -4.71 4.07 15.51
C VAL A 86 -5.61 3.03 16.17
N ILE A 87 -6.51 2.41 15.41
CA ILE A 87 -7.38 1.34 15.93
C ILE A 87 -6.55 0.17 16.44
N ALA A 88 -5.55 -0.26 15.66
CA ALA A 88 -4.66 -1.35 16.04
C ALA A 88 -3.82 -1.04 17.28
N ALA A 89 -3.33 0.21 17.42
CA ALA A 89 -2.57 0.63 18.59
C ALA A 89 -3.40 0.58 19.89
N VAL A 90 -4.70 0.87 19.82
CA VAL A 90 -5.61 0.78 20.96
C VAL A 90 -6.07 -0.65 21.21
N ALA A 91 -6.33 -1.42 20.16
CA ALA A 91 -6.83 -2.79 20.26
C ALA A 91 -5.75 -3.81 20.67
N GLY A 92 -4.49 -3.60 20.29
CA GLY A 92 -3.38 -4.51 20.57
C GLY A 92 -3.23 -4.86 22.06
N PRO A 93 -3.14 -3.88 22.97
CA PRO A 93 -3.08 -4.14 24.42
C PRO A 93 -4.28 -4.92 24.96
N ALA A 94 -5.48 -4.68 24.43
CA ALA A 94 -6.70 -5.34 24.89
C ALA A 94 -6.67 -6.85 24.66
N TRP A 95 -5.93 -7.36 23.67
CA TRP A 95 -5.74 -8.79 23.48
C TRP A 95 -4.87 -9.43 24.57
N PHE A 96 -3.81 -8.76 24.99
CA PHE A 96 -2.98 -9.23 26.10
C PHE A 96 -3.75 -9.22 27.43
N ASP A 97 -4.68 -8.28 27.60
CA ASP A 97 -5.53 -8.25 28.79
C ASP A 97 -6.44 -9.46 28.93
N ARG A 98 -6.74 -10.15 27.81
CA ARG A 98 -7.54 -11.38 27.75
C ARG A 98 -6.73 -12.64 27.98
N ASP A 99 -5.39 -12.58 27.95
CA ASP A 99 -4.51 -13.71 28.26
C ASP A 99 -4.45 -13.94 29.78
N LYS A 100 -5.62 -14.22 30.36
CA LYS A 100 -5.86 -14.41 31.79
C LYS A 100 -6.93 -15.47 32.01
N PRO A 101 -6.86 -16.23 33.12
CA PRO A 101 -7.91 -17.20 33.45
C PRO A 101 -9.29 -16.54 33.55
N GLY A 102 -10.31 -17.20 32.99
CA GLY A 102 -11.71 -16.76 33.06
C GLY A 102 -12.23 -16.01 31.82
N PHE A 103 -11.41 -15.84 30.79
CA PHE A 103 -11.86 -15.40 29.47
C PHE A 103 -12.09 -16.58 28.52
N ASP A 104 -13.03 -16.42 27.60
CA ASP A 104 -13.19 -17.36 26.49
C ASP A 104 -12.06 -17.17 25.49
N ASP A 105 -11.44 -18.30 25.13
CA ASP A 105 -10.33 -18.34 24.19
C ASP A 105 -10.82 -18.13 22.75
N PRO A 106 -10.14 -17.28 21.96
CA PRO A 106 -10.31 -17.21 20.52
C PRO A 106 -9.69 -18.43 19.82
N THR A 107 -9.84 -18.50 18.49
CA THR A 107 -9.22 -19.53 17.67
C THR A 107 -7.69 -19.48 17.73
N LEU A 108 -7.13 -18.27 17.77
CA LEU A 108 -5.71 -18.05 18.02
C LEU A 108 -5.50 -17.53 19.43
N ASP A 109 -4.35 -17.88 20.00
CA ASP A 109 -3.89 -17.40 21.29
C ASP A 109 -3.99 -15.85 21.40
N PRO A 110 -4.57 -15.30 22.49
CA PRO A 110 -4.74 -13.86 22.64
C PRO A 110 -3.42 -13.07 22.56
N SER A 111 -2.32 -13.59 23.09
CA SER A 111 -1.01 -12.93 23.02
C SER A 111 -0.47 -12.89 21.58
N ILE A 112 -0.70 -13.93 20.78
CA ILE A 112 -0.40 -13.91 19.34
C ILE A 112 -1.25 -12.87 18.61
N LEU A 113 -2.56 -12.82 18.89
CA LEU A 113 -3.46 -11.81 18.30
C LEU A 113 -3.03 -10.39 18.66
N GLY A 114 -2.65 -10.16 19.91
CA GLY A 114 -2.13 -8.88 20.39
C GLY A 114 -0.85 -8.48 19.65
N LEU A 115 0.10 -9.40 19.51
CA LEU A 115 1.34 -9.15 18.77
C LEU A 115 1.09 -8.82 17.30
N LEU A 116 0.27 -9.62 16.60
CA LEU A 116 -0.07 -9.37 15.19
C LEU A 116 -0.81 -8.04 15.00
N THR A 117 -1.69 -7.68 15.94
CA THR A 117 -2.38 -6.39 15.95
C THR A 117 -1.39 -5.24 16.17
N LEU A 118 -0.40 -5.39 17.05
CA LEU A 118 0.62 -4.35 17.25
C LEU A 118 1.58 -4.23 16.06
N ILE A 119 1.93 -5.33 15.38
CA ILE A 119 2.74 -5.31 14.15
C ILE A 119 2.04 -4.56 13.01
N LEU A 120 0.71 -4.53 12.97
CA LEU A 120 -0.02 -3.72 11.99
C LEU A 120 0.34 -2.23 12.10
N VAL A 121 0.64 -1.70 13.28
CA VAL A 121 0.98 -0.28 13.47
C VAL A 121 2.20 0.14 12.65
N PRO A 122 3.41 -0.44 12.81
CA PRO A 122 4.55 -0.07 11.98
C PRO A 122 4.33 -0.38 10.50
N VAL A 123 3.61 -1.46 10.15
CA VAL A 123 3.27 -1.76 8.75
C VAL A 123 2.40 -0.66 8.13
N GLN A 124 1.40 -0.16 8.87
CA GLN A 124 0.56 0.95 8.42
C GLN A 124 1.36 2.25 8.28
N LEU A 125 2.24 2.56 9.23
CA LEU A 125 3.08 3.77 9.15
C LEU A 125 4.03 3.74 7.95
N LEU A 126 4.60 2.58 7.64
CA LEU A 126 5.38 2.38 6.42
C LEU A 126 4.50 2.57 5.18
N LEU A 127 3.29 2.01 5.16
CA LEU A 127 2.36 2.19 4.05
C LEU A 127 2.02 3.67 3.83
N VAL A 128 1.76 4.44 4.90
CA VAL A 128 1.56 5.89 4.82
C VAL A 128 2.75 6.57 4.15
N ALA A 129 3.96 6.36 4.67
CA ALA A 129 5.16 7.02 4.16
C ALA A 129 5.41 6.71 2.68
N LEU A 130 5.31 5.44 2.28
CA LEU A 130 5.59 5.01 0.92
C LEU A 130 4.47 5.38 -0.06
N ALA A 131 3.21 5.40 0.38
CA ALA A 131 2.10 5.89 -0.42
C ALA A 131 2.23 7.39 -0.70
N MET A 132 2.61 8.19 0.30
CA MET A 132 2.85 9.63 0.12
C MET A 132 4.05 9.89 -0.80
N ARG A 133 5.14 9.12 -0.66
CA ARG A 133 6.27 9.17 -1.60
C ARG A 133 5.84 8.81 -3.03
N GLY A 134 5.07 7.74 -3.21
CA GLY A 134 4.55 7.33 -4.53
C GLY A 134 3.64 8.39 -5.15
N PHE A 135 2.83 9.07 -4.34
CA PHE A 135 1.96 10.14 -4.82
C PHE A 135 2.76 11.34 -5.35
N GLN A 136 3.86 11.70 -4.68
CA GLN A 136 4.77 12.77 -5.09
C GLN A 136 5.55 12.45 -6.37
N GLN A 137 5.62 11.19 -6.80
CA GLN A 137 6.30 10.78 -8.05
C GLN A 137 5.49 11.03 -9.33
N GLN A 138 4.26 11.56 -9.23
CA GLN A 138 3.49 12.05 -10.39
C GLN A 138 3.34 11.02 -11.54
N TRP A 139 2.89 9.80 -11.25
CA TRP A 139 2.73 8.72 -12.26
C TRP A 139 1.69 8.99 -13.36
N ASN A 140 0.93 10.09 -13.25
CA ASN A 140 -0.07 10.52 -14.21
C ASN A 140 0.48 11.48 -15.27
N VAL A 141 1.74 11.92 -15.15
CA VAL A 141 2.31 12.85 -16.12
C VAL A 141 2.51 12.12 -17.44
N GLU A 142 1.90 12.68 -18.47
CA GLU A 142 1.96 12.26 -19.86
C GLU A 142 2.70 13.33 -20.63
N VAL A 143 3.67 12.90 -21.43
CA VAL A 143 4.42 13.80 -22.31
C VAL A 143 4.26 13.28 -23.73
N GLU A 144 3.88 14.18 -24.63
CA GLU A 144 3.89 13.93 -26.06
C GLU A 144 5.30 14.15 -26.57
N VAL A 145 5.89 13.12 -27.16
CA VAL A 145 7.23 13.16 -27.76
C VAL A 145 7.16 12.64 -29.19
N THR A 146 8.11 13.02 -30.03
CA THR A 146 8.24 12.42 -31.37
C THR A 146 8.63 10.94 -31.25
N HIS A 147 8.32 10.13 -32.28
CA HIS A 147 8.66 8.70 -32.28
C HIS A 147 10.16 8.45 -32.02
N ASP A 148 11.04 9.23 -32.65
CA ASP A 148 12.51 9.15 -32.48
C ASP A 148 12.94 9.42 -31.03
N GLU A 149 12.24 10.31 -30.32
CA GLU A 149 12.51 10.63 -28.91
C GLU A 149 11.97 9.54 -27.98
N ALA A 150 10.86 8.90 -28.32
CA ALA A 150 10.32 7.76 -27.57
C ALA A 150 11.25 6.55 -27.62
N ASP A 151 11.85 6.27 -28.78
CA ASP A 151 12.82 5.17 -28.95
C ASP A 151 14.08 5.36 -28.08
N ARG A 152 14.52 6.62 -27.89
CA ARG A 152 15.62 6.95 -26.95
C ARG A 152 15.25 6.72 -25.50
N TYR A 153 13.99 6.99 -25.11
CA TYR A 153 13.49 6.68 -23.77
C TYR A 153 13.43 5.17 -23.52
N GLY A 154 13.07 4.37 -24.53
CA GLY A 154 12.95 2.91 -24.44
C GLY A 154 14.28 2.15 -24.48
N SER A 155 15.28 2.68 -25.20
CA SER A 155 16.55 1.97 -25.46
C SER A 155 17.60 2.09 -24.33
N GLY A 156 17.28 2.77 -23.23
CA GLY A 156 18.15 2.82 -22.05
C GLY A 156 19.47 3.55 -22.26
N ASP A 157 19.59 4.36 -23.31
CA ASP A 157 20.79 5.14 -23.60
C ASP A 157 20.82 6.41 -22.73
N VAL A 158 21.05 6.23 -21.43
CA VAL A 158 21.47 7.31 -20.53
C VAL A 158 22.96 7.54 -20.77
N GLY A 159 23.28 8.01 -21.97
CA GLY A 159 24.65 8.18 -22.44
C GLY A 159 24.76 9.39 -23.36
N SER A 160 25.15 10.53 -22.80
CA SER A 160 25.64 11.71 -23.53
C SER A 160 24.64 12.51 -24.38
N GLY A 161 24.42 13.76 -23.98
CA GLY A 161 24.54 14.86 -24.94
C GLY A 161 23.44 15.91 -24.96
N ARG A 162 23.71 17.00 -24.24
CA ARG A 162 23.28 18.40 -24.51
C ARG A 162 21.77 18.68 -24.61
N VAL A 163 21.26 19.30 -23.56
CA VAL A 163 20.20 20.30 -23.68
C VAL A 163 20.69 21.38 -24.64
N GLN A 164 20.05 21.52 -25.80
CA GLN A 164 20.26 22.64 -26.71
C GLN A 164 19.23 23.72 -26.36
N PRO A 165 19.61 24.85 -25.76
CA PRO A 165 18.70 25.99 -25.65
C PRO A 165 18.53 26.64 -27.02
N ALA A 166 17.32 27.16 -27.23
CA ALA A 166 16.92 27.94 -28.40
C ALA A 166 17.78 29.20 -28.61
#